data_AF-A0A4D4N3S8-F1
#
_entry.id   AF-A0A4D4N3S8-F1
#
_cell.length_a   1.000
_cell.length_b   1.000
_cell.length_c   1.000
_cell.angle_alpha   90.00
_cell.angle_beta   90.00
_cell.angle_gamma   90.00
#
_symmetry.space_group_name_H-M   'P 1'
#
loop_
_entity.id
_entity.type
_entity.pdbx_description
1 polymer ?
#
loop_
_entity_poly.entity_id
_entity_poly.type
_entity_poly.pdbx_seq_one_letter_code
_entity_poly.pdbx_strand_id
1 'polypeptide(L)'
;MVSEVVTNAVRFASRPIALRLLRTDVLRCEVTDDSPQVPRMRHAEPGDEGGRGLFLVNQLARRWGATRLSTGKVVWFEQLIPKK
;
A
#
# COMPACT_ATOMS: atom_id res chain seq x y z
N MET A 1 -5.11 -6.71 -1.47
CA MET A 1 -4.35 -5.75 -0.64
C MET A 1 -2.92 -5.56 -1.12
N VAL A 2 -2.06 -6.59 -1.15
CA VAL A 2 -0.68 -6.46 -1.71
C VAL A 2 -0.71 -5.99 -3.17
N SER A 3 -1.53 -6.62 -4.02
CA SER A 3 -1.67 -6.25 -5.43
C SER A 3 -2.03 -4.78 -5.65
N GLU A 4 -2.93 -4.22 -4.82
CA GLU A 4 -3.33 -2.80 -4.90
C GLU A 4 -2.19 -1.85 -4.53
N VAL A 5 -1.46 -2.16 -3.45
CA VAL A 5 -0.35 -1.31 -2.99
C VAL A 5 0.82 -1.39 -3.98
N VAL A 6 1.10 -2.58 -4.51
CA VAL A 6 2.14 -2.80 -5.53
C VAL A 6 1.76 -2.13 -6.86
N THR A 7 0.51 -2.23 -7.31
CA THR A 7 0.05 -1.57 -8.55
C THR A 7 0.19 -0.05 -8.43
N ASN A 8 -0.15 0.53 -7.27
CA ASN A 8 0.09 1.95 -7.03
C ASN A 8 1.59 2.29 -7.09
N ALA A 9 2.45 1.49 -6.45
CA ALA A 9 3.89 1.71 -6.53
C ALA A 9 4.40 1.62 -7.98
N VAL A 10 3.99 0.60 -8.75
CA VAL A 10 4.35 0.42 -10.17
C VAL A 10 3.91 1.61 -11.03
N ARG A 11 2.74 2.21 -10.74
CA ARG A 11 2.24 3.35 -11.50
C ARG A 11 3.07 4.63 -11.30
N PHE A 12 3.68 4.81 -10.13
CA PHE A 12 4.33 6.07 -9.76
C PHE A 12 5.86 5.97 -9.63
N ALA A 13 6.41 4.76 -9.48
CA ALA A 13 7.84 4.54 -9.36
C ALA A 13 8.55 4.64 -10.71
N SER A 14 9.75 5.20 -10.71
CA SER A 14 10.65 5.20 -11.88
C SER A 14 11.82 4.22 -11.70
N ARG A 15 11.99 3.68 -10.49
CA ARG A 15 13.07 2.76 -10.09
C ARG A 15 12.49 1.46 -9.50
N PRO A 16 13.31 0.42 -9.28
CA PRO A 16 12.86 -0.83 -8.69
C PRO A 16 12.13 -0.61 -7.36
N ILE A 17 10.98 -1.26 -7.22
CA ILE A 17 10.14 -1.23 -6.02
C ILE A 17 10.62 -2.34 -5.08
N ALA A 18 10.73 -2.03 -3.79
CA ALA A 18 11.05 -3.03 -2.78
C ALA A 18 9.79 -3.45 -2.02
N LEU A 19 9.51 -4.76 -1.98
CA LEU A 19 8.47 -5.37 -1.15
C LEU A 19 9.11 -6.05 0.06
N ARG A 20 8.68 -5.69 1.26
CA ARG A 20 9.11 -6.31 2.52
C ARG A 20 7.90 -6.87 3.27
N LEU A 21 8.01 -8.12 3.71
CA LEU A 21 7.02 -8.79 4.55
C LEU A 21 7.63 -9.04 5.93
N LEU A 22 6.98 -8.54 6.98
CA LEU A 22 7.36 -8.81 8.37
C LEU A 22 6.25 -9.58 9.07
N ARG A 23 6.62 -10.69 9.69
CA ARG A 23 5.68 -11.52 10.47
C ARG A 23 5.97 -11.36 11.96
N THR A 24 5.00 -10.81 12.69
CA THR A 24 5.03 -10.59 14.14
C THR A 24 3.73 -11.14 14.75
N ASP A 25 3.04 -10.39 15.61
CA ASP A 25 1.63 -10.64 15.95
C ASP A 25 0.69 -10.40 14.75
N VAL A 26 1.15 -9.59 13.79
CA VAL A 26 0.51 -9.34 12.50
C VAL A 26 1.44 -9.63 11.33
N LEU A 27 0.84 -9.81 10.15
CA LEU A 27 1.56 -9.74 8.89
C LEU A 27 1.58 -8.29 8.43
N ARG A 28 2.76 -7.68 8.42
CA ARG A 28 2.98 -6.32 7.91
C ARG A 28 3.62 -6.38 6.53
N CYS A 29 2.96 -5.77 5.56
CA CYS A 29 3.43 -5.65 4.19
C CYS A 29 3.87 -4.21 3.96
N GLU A 30 5.08 -4.01 3.46
CA GLU A 30 5.64 -2.70 3.16
C GLU A 30 6.11 -2.66 1.70
N VAL A 31 5.70 -1.62 0.99
CA VAL A 31 6.08 -1.36 -0.39
C VAL A 31 6.82 -0.03 -0.42
N THR A 32 8.07 -0.06 -0.87
CA THR A 32 8.93 1.12 -0.97
C THR A 32 9.12 1.45 -2.43
N ASP A 33 8.90 2.71 -2.77
CA ASP A 33 9.16 3.25 -4.10
C ASP A 33 9.86 4.61 -4.00
N ASP A 34 10.39 5.10 -5.13
CA ASP A 34 11.12 6.36 -5.22
C ASP A 34 10.21 7.59 -5.42
N SER A 35 8.89 7.39 -5.48
CA SER A 35 7.95 8.48 -5.67
C SER A 35 7.58 9.12 -4.33
N PRO A 36 7.71 10.45 -4.19
CA PRO A 36 7.32 11.16 -2.96
C PRO A 36 5.78 11.27 -2.81
N GLN A 37 5.02 10.85 -3.84
CA GLN A 37 3.57 10.96 -3.86
C GLN A 37 2.93 9.91 -2.96
N VAL A 38 2.49 10.35 -1.79
CA VAL A 38 1.78 9.49 -0.83
C VAL A 38 0.38 9.17 -1.37
N PRO A 39 -0.08 7.90 -1.30
CA PRO A 39 -1.43 7.55 -1.72
C PRO A 39 -2.46 8.37 -0.95
N ARG A 40 -3.36 9.04 -1.67
CA ARG A 40 -4.52 9.71 -1.08
C ARG A 40 -5.75 8.87 -1.31
N MET A 41 -6.61 8.76 -0.29
CA MET A 41 -7.93 8.20 -0.48
C MET A 41 -8.68 9.10 -1.47
N ARG A 42 -9.10 8.49 -2.58
CA ARG A 42 -9.98 9.12 -3.56
C ARG A 42 -11.29 8.33 -3.54
N HIS A 43 -12.41 9.04 -3.54
CA HIS A 43 -13.67 8.44 -3.90
C HIS A 43 -13.63 8.18 -5.40
N ALA A 44 -13.65 6.92 -5.80
CA ALA A 44 -13.79 6.54 -7.20
C ALA A 44 -15.25 6.80 -7.61
N GLU A 45 -15.47 7.56 -8.67
CA GLU A 45 -16.82 7.74 -9.20
C GLU A 45 -17.29 6.47 -9.93
N PRO A 46 -18.61 6.32 -10.17
CA PRO A 46 -19.16 5.11 -10.80
C PRO A 46 -18.58 4.77 -12.20
N GLY A 47 -17.86 5.69 -12.85
CA GLY A 47 -17.18 5.46 -14.13
C GLY A 47 -15.66 5.27 -14.06
N ASP A 48 -15.04 5.40 -12.88
CA ASP A 48 -13.59 5.27 -12.76
C ASP A 48 -13.15 3.80 -12.82
N GLU A 49 -12.24 3.49 -13.75
CA GLU A 49 -11.56 2.19 -13.84
C GLU A 49 -10.59 1.93 -12.67
N GLY A 50 -10.24 2.97 -11.90
CA GLY A 50 -9.28 2.91 -10.79
C GLY A 50 -9.77 3.60 -9.51
N GLY A 51 -8.89 3.74 -8.52
CA GLY A 51 -9.15 4.53 -7.29
C GLY A 51 -9.80 3.76 -6.13
N ARG A 52 -10.32 2.55 -6.36
CA ARG A 52 -10.87 1.70 -5.29
C ARG A 52 -9.80 0.96 -4.47
N GLY A 53 -8.58 0.85 -4.99
CA GLY A 53 -7.52 0.06 -4.35
C GLY A 53 -7.18 0.49 -2.93
N LEU A 54 -7.04 1.80 -2.70
CA LEU A 54 -6.77 2.33 -1.36
C LEU A 54 -7.99 2.27 -0.45
N PHE A 55 -9.21 2.35 -1.01
CA PHE A 55 -10.45 2.12 -0.27
C PHE A 55 -10.53 0.66 0.23
N LEU A 56 -10.19 -0.32 -0.60
CA LEU A 56 -10.14 -1.72 -0.20
C LEU A 56 -9.07 -1.96 0.88
N VAL A 57 -7.90 -1.34 0.75
CA VAL A 57 -6.87 -1.39 1.80
C VAL A 57 -7.41 -0.78 3.10
N ASN A 58 -8.12 0.34 3.02
CA ASN A 58 -8.72 0.99 4.19
C ASN A 58 -9.79 0.12 4.88
N GLN A 59 -10.58 -0.64 4.13
CA GLN A 59 -11.62 -1.52 4.67
C GLN A 59 -11.08 -2.85 5.22
N LEU A 60 -10.03 -3.40 4.60
CA LEU A 60 -9.56 -4.77 4.88
C LEU A 60 -8.31 -4.82 5.79
N ALA A 61 -7.54 -3.73 5.87
CA ALA A 61 -6.37 -3.67 6.74
C ALA A 61 -6.79 -3.53 8.20
N ARG A 62 -6.06 -4.18 9.12
CA ARG A 62 -6.13 -3.84 10.55
C ARG A 62 -5.65 -2.41 10.78
N ARG A 63 -4.53 -2.06 10.14
CA ARG A 63 -3.92 -0.74 10.12
C ARG A 63 -3.21 -0.58 8.80
N TRP A 64 -3.14 0.64 8.30
CA TRP A 64 -2.31 0.96 7.14
C TRP A 64 -1.81 2.40 7.25
N GLY A 65 -0.82 2.73 6.46
CA GLY A 65 -0.29 4.08 6.42
C GLY A 65 0.75 4.25 5.32
N ALA A 66 1.30 5.45 5.26
CA ALA A 66 2.38 5.75 4.36
C ALA A 66 3.34 6.77 5.00
N THR A 67 4.63 6.52 4.86
CA THR A 67 5.70 7.33 5.42
C THR A 67 6.57 7.85 4.27
N ARG A 68 6.81 9.15 4.23
CA ARG A 68 7.77 9.72 3.27
C ARG A 68 9.20 9.42 3.70
N LEU A 69 10.04 9.08 2.75
CA LEU A 69 11.48 8.93 2.91
C LEU A 69 12.18 10.09 2.19
N SER A 70 13.47 10.30 2.47
CA SER A 70 14.30 11.26 1.75
C SER A 70 14.39 10.96 0.25
N THR A 71 14.27 9.69 -0.13
CA THR A 71 14.40 9.20 -1.51
C THR A 71 13.12 8.57 -2.07
N GLY A 72 11.95 8.83 -1.47
CA GLY A 72 10.70 8.24 -1.92
C GLY A 72 9.67 8.07 -0.81
N LYS A 73 9.03 6.91 -0.74
CA LYS A 73 8.05 6.59 0.32
C LYS A 73 7.98 5.10 0.63
N VAL A 74 7.39 4.80 1.78
CA VAL A 74 6.94 3.46 2.17
C VAL A 74 5.44 3.50 2.37
N VAL A 75 4.70 2.66 1.68
CA VAL A 75 3.28 2.38 1.93
C VAL A 75 3.17 1.03 2.61
N TRP A 76 2.39 0.94 3.68
CA TRP A 76 2.31 -0.28 4.47
C TRP A 76 0.90 -0.60 4.94
N PHE A 77 0.62 -1.88 5.17
CA PHE A 77 -0.60 -2.33 5.82
C PHE A 77 -0.34 -3.58 6.67
N GLU A 78 -1.20 -3.79 7.65
CA GLU A 78 -1.17 -4.90 8.60
C GLU A 78 -2.42 -5.77 8.44
N GLN A 79 -2.24 -7.09 8.47
CA GLN A 79 -3.31 -8.07 8.53
C GLN A 79 -3.12 -8.99 9.73
N LEU A 80 -4.22 -9.45 10.30
CA LEU A 80 -4.20 -10.50 11.32
C LEU A 80 -3.68 -11.80 10.70
N ILE A 81 -2.83 -12.50 11.44
CA ILE A 81 -2.38 -13.83 11.07
C ILE A 81 -3.41 -14.83 11.63
N PRO A 82 -3.99 -15.71 10.80
CA PRO A 82 -4.86 -16.77 11.30
C PRO A 82 -4.13 -17.59 12.36
N LYS A 83 -4.78 -17.82 13.50
CA LYS A 83 -4.29 -18.81 14.47
C LYS A 83 -4.49 -20.19 13.83
N LYS A 84 -3.44 -21.02 13.90
CA LYS A 84 -3.51 -22.43 13.49
C LYS A 84 -4.46 -23.18 14.40
#